data_AF-V4CIV6-F1
#
_entry.id   AF-V4CIV6-F1
#
_cell.length_a   1.000
_cell.length_b   1.000
_cell.length_c   1.000
_cell.angle_alpha   90.00
_cell.angle_beta   90.00
_cell.angle_gamma   90.00
#
_symmetry.space_group_name_H-M   'P 1'
#
loop_
_entity.id
_entity.type
_entity.pdbx_description
1 polymer ?
#
loop_
_entity_poly.entity_id
_entity_poly.type
_entity_poly.pdbx_seq_one_letter_code
_entity_poly.pdbx_strand_id
1 'polypeptide(L)' 'RIKKTNFSKEEELLIQREVEKHYGLLSSKQSNFVTNEKKKRVWDNIASKVSSLGVALRTTKEVKDKWNNCKKIAKK' A
#
# COMPACT_ATOMS: atom_id res chain seq x y z
N ARG A 1 -17.02 5.11 -18.84
CA ARG A 1 -16.17 4.43 -17.84
C ARG A 1 -15.33 5.51 -17.14
N ILE A 2 -15.77 6.02 -15.99
CA ILE A 2 -15.04 7.07 -15.25
C ILE A 2 -13.78 6.41 -14.69
N LYS A 3 -12.62 6.70 -15.30
CA LYS A 3 -11.34 6.22 -14.76
C LYS A 3 -11.12 6.97 -13.46
N LYS A 4 -11.08 6.25 -12.33
CA LYS A 4 -10.56 6.81 -11.07
C LYS A 4 -9.21 7.47 -11.36
N THR A 5 -9.00 8.65 -10.79
CA THR A 5 -7.74 9.40 -10.92
C THR A 5 -6.57 8.47 -10.59
N ASN A 6 -5.46 8.61 -11.32
CA ASN A 6 -4.23 7.89 -10.98
C ASN A 6 -3.76 8.30 -9.57
N PHE A 7 -2.95 7.46 -8.93
CA PHE A 7 -2.27 7.87 -7.70
C PHE A 7 -1.35 9.06 -8.02
N SER A 8 -1.43 10.11 -7.21
CA SER A 8 -0.46 11.20 -7.25
C SER A 8 0.90 10.71 -6.81
N LYS A 9 1.95 11.39 -7.25
CA LYS A 9 3.33 11.07 -6.88
C LYS A 9 3.55 11.12 -5.37
N GLU A 10 2.82 11.99 -4.67
CA GLU A 10 2.82 12.07 -3.21
C GLU A 10 2.18 10.84 -2.55
N GLU A 11 1.04 10.38 -3.07
CA GLU A 11 0.38 9.15 -2.60
C GLU A 11 1.30 7.94 -2.80
N GLU A 12 1.96 7.85 -3.96
CA GLU A 12 2.91 6.78 -4.27
C GLU A 12 4.12 6.77 -3.33
N LEU A 13 4.73 7.95 -3.10
CA LEU A 13 5.85 8.10 -2.18
C LEU A 13 5.45 7.75 -0.74
N LEU A 14 4.23 8.09 -0.33
CA LEU A 14 3.73 7.75 0.99
C LEU A 14 3.55 6.23 1.14
N ILE A 15 2.92 5.58 0.14
CA ILE A 15 2.79 4.12 0.12
C ILE A 15 4.18 3.49 0.22
N GLN A 16 5.14 3.95 -0.59
CA GLN A 16 6.49 3.41 -0.59
C GLN A 16 7.16 3.59 0.77
N ARG A 17 7.19 4.80 1.33
CA ARG A 17 7.81 5.07 2.64
C ARG A 17 7.21 4.22 3.75
N GLU A 18 5.89 4.12 3.80
CA GLU A 18 5.21 3.41 4.88
C GLU A 18 5.32 1.88 4.72
N VAL A 19 5.29 1.39 3.48
CA VAL A 19 5.58 -0.01 3.19
C VAL A 19 7.03 -0.36 3.49
N GLU A 20 8.00 0.52 3.18
CA GLU A 20 9.41 0.33 3.51
C GLU A 20 9.64 0.26 5.02
N LYS A 21 9.04 1.18 5.80
CA LYS A 21 9.06 1.11 7.27
C LYS A 21 8.55 -0.21 7.82
N HIS A 22 7.51 -0.77 7.19
CA HIS A 22 6.92 -2.05 7.59
C HIS A 22 7.37 -3.23 6.72
N TYR A 23 8.43 -3.06 5.91
CA TYR A 23 8.80 -4.06 4.90
C TYR A 23 9.25 -5.36 5.54
N GLY A 24 9.94 -5.32 6.68
CA GLY A 24 10.31 -6.52 7.42
C GLY A 24 9.09 -7.39 7.80
N LEU A 25 7.98 -6.76 8.20
CA LEU A 25 6.73 -7.45 8.52
C LEU A 25 5.96 -7.87 7.27
N LEU A 26 5.87 -6.99 6.27
CA LEU A 26 5.10 -7.21 5.04
C LEU A 26 5.76 -8.23 4.11
N SER A 27 7.09 -8.25 4.06
CA SER A 27 7.93 -9.17 3.29
C SER A 27 8.12 -10.53 3.99
N SER A 28 7.83 -10.60 5.30
CA SER A 28 7.93 -11.85 6.05
C SER A 28 7.07 -12.95 5.41
N LYS A 29 7.67 -14.10 5.14
CA LYS A 29 6.97 -15.31 4.67
C LYS A 29 6.09 -15.96 5.74
N GLN A 30 6.08 -15.41 6.96
CA GLN A 30 5.25 -15.91 8.04
C GLN A 30 3.77 -15.71 7.69
N SER A 31 3.04 -16.81 7.69
CA SER A 31 1.61 -16.92 7.34
C SER A 31 0.76 -17.33 8.55
N ASN A 32 1.18 -16.92 9.76
CA ASN A 32 0.37 -17.13 10.95
C ASN A 32 -0.83 -16.18 10.93
N PHE A 33 -1.97 -16.60 11.47
CA PHE A 33 -3.20 -15.80 11.55
C PHE A 33 -2.92 -14.40 12.13
N VAL A 34 -2.19 -14.34 13.25
CA VAL A 34 -1.77 -13.09 13.91
C VAL A 34 -0.91 -12.22 12.99
N THR A 35 0.00 -12.81 12.22
CA THR A 35 0.86 -12.07 11.28
C THR A 35 0.05 -11.53 10.10
N ASN A 36 -0.91 -12.30 9.58
CA ASN A 36 -1.81 -11.84 8.52
C ASN A 36 -2.69 -10.67 8.98
N GLU A 37 -3.18 -10.72 10.22
CA GLU A 37 -3.95 -9.62 10.77
C GLU A 37 -3.09 -8.36 10.96
N LYS A 38 -1.86 -8.50 11.47
CA LYS A 38 -0.90 -7.39 11.56
C LYS A 38 -0.58 -6.80 10.19
N LYS A 39 -0.32 -7.64 9.18
CA LYS A 39 -0.13 -7.19 7.78
C LYS A 39 -1.36 -6.43 7.30
N LYS A 40 -2.56 -6.94 7.54
CA LYS A 40 -3.83 -6.27 7.15
C LYS A 40 -3.95 -4.91 7.82
N ARG A 41 -3.73 -4.80 9.14
CA ARG A 41 -3.78 -3.54 9.88
C ARG A 41 -2.77 -2.51 9.36
N VAL A 42 -1.54 -2.94 9.04
CA VAL A 42 -0.54 -2.06 8.44
C VAL A 42 -1.03 -1.52 7.09
N TRP A 43 -1.53 -2.38 6.22
CA TRP A 43 -2.08 -1.94 4.94
C TRP A 43 -3.29 -1.02 5.09
N ASP A 44 -4.15 -1.28 6.07
CA ASP A 44 -5.33 -0.48 6.37
C ASP A 44 -4.94 0.93 6.85
N ASN A 45 -3.92 1.02 7.71
CA ASN A 45 -3.34 2.28 8.15
C ASN A 45 -2.72 3.06 6.98
N ILE A 46 -1.98 2.38 6.09
CA ILE A 46 -1.43 2.99 4.87
C ILE A 46 -2.57 3.51 4.00
N ALA A 47 -3.60 2.70 3.76
CA ALA A 47 -4.76 3.10 2.95
C ALA A 47 -5.49 4.30 3.54
N SER A 48 -5.65 4.35 4.87
CA SER A 48 -6.25 5.48 5.57
C SER A 48 -5.42 6.76 5.40
N LYS A 49 -4.09 6.68 5.55
CA LYS A 49 -3.20 7.84 5.33
C LYS A 49 -3.22 8.32 3.88
N VAL A 50 -3.14 7.39 2.93
CA VAL A 50 -3.22 7.71 1.49
C VAL A 50 -4.57 8.34 1.17
N SER A 51 -5.66 7.77 1.69
CA SER A 51 -7.01 8.28 1.51
C SER A 51 -7.21 9.66 2.14
N SER A 52 -6.44 10.02 3.16
CA SER A 52 -6.47 11.35 3.78
C SER A 52 -5.66 12.39 3.00
N LEU A 53 -4.68 11.97 2.20
CA LEU A 53 -3.85 12.84 1.38
C LEU A 53 -4.37 12.97 -0.06
N GLY A 54 -4.99 11.90 -0.56
CA GLY A 54 -5.55 11.82 -1.88
C GLY A 54 -6.91 12.50 -1.98
N VAL A 55 -7.24 12.93 -3.19
CA VAL A 55 -8.58 13.46 -3.52
C VAL A 55 -9.65 12.35 -3.53
N ALA A 56 -9.25 11.07 -3.49
CA ALA A 56 -10.14 9.92 -3.59
C ALA A 56 -9.86 8.88 -2.51
N LEU A 57 -10.94 8.25 -2.01
CA LEU A 57 -10.85 7.11 -1.11
C LEU A 57 -10.12 5.95 -1.79
N ARG A 58 -8.96 5.59 -1.23
CA ARG A 58 -8.16 4.44 -1.69
C ARG A 58 -8.35 3.28 -0.74
N THR A 59 -8.77 2.15 -1.28
CA THR A 59 -8.91 0.93 -0.51
C THR A 59 -7.56 0.24 -0.32
N THR A 60 -7.46 -0.55 0.75
CA THR A 60 -6.32 -1.44 1.06
C THR A 60 -5.89 -2.28 -0.14
N LYS A 61 -6.84 -2.69 -0.98
CA LYS A 61 -6.60 -3.48 -2.20
C LYS A 61 -5.89 -2.67 -3.28
N GLU A 62 -6.37 -1.47 -3.58
CA GLU A 62 -5.77 -0.58 -4.58
C GLU A 62 -4.34 -0.18 -4.20
N VAL A 63 -4.11 0.09 -2.91
CA VAL A 63 -2.79 0.40 -2.36
C VAL A 63 -1.82 -0.79 -2.51
N LYS A 64 -2.28 -2.01 -2.22
CA LYS A 64 -1.49 -3.24 -2.43
C LYS A 64 -1.16 -3.46 -3.91
N ASP A 65 -2.13 -3.31 -4.79
CA ASP A 65 -1.93 -3.46 -6.24
C ASP A 65 -0.93 -2.41 -6.75
N LYS A 66 -1.04 -1.18 -6.26
CA LYS A 66 -0.09 -0.11 -6.60
C LYS A 66 1.32 -0.42 -6.12
N TRP A 67 1.49 -0.87 -4.88
CA TRP A 67 2.79 -1.31 -4.37
C TRP A 67 3.38 -2.46 -5.18
N ASN A 68 2.58 -3.49 -5.52
CA ASN A 68 3.04 -4.60 -6.36
C ASN A 68 3.51 -4.11 -7.73
N ASN A 69 2.82 -3.12 -8.30
CA ASN A 69 3.23 -2.51 -9.56
C ASN A 69 4.53 -1.70 -9.41
N CYS A 70 4.65 -0.86 -8.36
CA CYS A 70 5.89 -0.13 -8.04
C CYS A 70 7.07 -1.09 -7.86
N LYS A 71 6.89 -2.21 -7.14
CA LYS A 71 7.91 -3.23 -6.93
C LYS A 71 8.33 -3.92 -8.23
N LYS A 72 7.42 -4.10 -9.19
CA LYS A 72 7.72 -4.62 -10.53
C LYS A 72 8.51 -3.61 -11.36
N ILE A 73 8.15 -2.32 -11.28
CA ILE A 73 8.83 -1.25 -12.00
C ILE A 73 10.25 -1.05 -11.44
N ALA A 74 10.44 -1.08 -10.13
CA ALA A 74 11.75 -0.95 -9.48
C ALA A 74 12.72 -2.12 -9.76
N LYS A 75 12.24 -3.22 -10.35
CA LYS A 75 13.07 -4.37 -10.77
C LYS A 75 13.51 -4.30 -12.24
N LYS A 76 13.13 -3.26 -12.99
CA LYS A 76 13.45 -3.08 -14.39
C LYS A 76 14.45 -1.95 -14.56
#